data_AF-A0A5S6QNY8-F1
#
_entry.id   AF-A0A5S6QNY8-F1
#
_cell.length_a   1.000
_cell.length_b   1.000
_cell.length_c   1.000
_cell.angle_alpha   90.00
_cell.angle_beta   90.00
_cell.angle_gamma   90.00
#
_symmetry.space_group_name_H-M   'P 1'
#
loop_
_entity.id
_entity.type
_entity.pdbx_description
1 polymer ?
#
loop_
_entity_poly.entity_id
_entity_poly.type
_entity_poly.pdbx_seq_one_letter_code
_entity_poly.pdbx_strand_id
1 'polypeptide(L)'
;MKDWLESNGIEYRCSRRYLREKCVYKCCISVGFFDITVSSTAVQWKMAKKKASFRVCARLLALNALAFSEVPGKFHKICKAFVTHYSRKLSNGKNDSSASPKNELRQVAQTGPAPPGIDISAHCSSDRNDQAIIDLTMEASDNVIDLTGSGSQNVEEKVFSSIHSTFLRNMCPSAANSEPSELRPFINRDPLVVEIITFYKRAVQPRFVLMEKLRAVQCLQEYIWQHPRIAAEAFVVGSTANGLGNRHCDVDLCLVPNSEKSDEACDRNAALKALRYLSRFLRKPNSPVCKTKIIPARVPIIRCQFRWPWNYAVDINWNNLHGIYNTHLLHYYAQADQRFPMLYMIIHHWACELGVCDSLNGYLSSYSWALLLIHFLQCGTRPHPPVLPCLQLMYQSKFSSEQALEDLVFFQALQPAIKSTNRQSVGELLMNFFYYYGSFDFSRLMISVRLGSALPKVDPAAPIYIEEPYDRMNTARSLNHEIRFLVFRDYLRKAYLNLRTSRNLSSMYCMV
;
A
#
# COMPACT_ATOMS: atom_id res chain seq x y z
N MET A 1 -21.81 -2.54 31.12
CA MET A 1 -20.78 -2.88 30.10
C MET A 1 -21.36 -3.84 29.10
N LYS A 2 -21.77 -5.06 29.48
CA LYS A 2 -22.64 -5.89 28.63
C LYS A 2 -23.84 -5.07 28.13
N ASP A 3 -24.61 -4.54 29.07
CA ASP A 3 -25.82 -3.76 28.76
C ASP A 3 -25.54 -2.49 27.94
N TRP A 4 -24.35 -1.88 28.12
CA TRP A 4 -23.93 -0.71 27.34
C TRP A 4 -23.51 -1.07 25.91
N LEU A 5 -22.81 -2.20 25.73
CA LEU A 5 -22.43 -2.69 24.41
C LEU A 5 -23.69 -3.08 23.64
N GLU A 6 -24.58 -3.84 24.28
CA GLU A 6 -25.84 -4.27 23.68
C GLU A 6 -26.76 -3.08 23.34
N SER A 7 -26.80 -2.03 24.18
CA SER A 7 -27.56 -0.80 23.87
C SER A 7 -27.00 0.00 22.70
N ASN A 8 -25.72 -0.20 22.34
CA ASN A 8 -25.08 0.43 21.19
C ASN A 8 -25.02 -0.51 19.97
N GLY A 9 -25.85 -1.57 19.95
CA GLY A 9 -25.89 -2.53 18.84
C GLY A 9 -24.67 -3.45 18.76
N ILE A 10 -23.85 -3.49 19.81
CA ILE A 10 -22.64 -4.29 19.84
C ILE A 10 -22.92 -5.62 20.54
N GLU A 11 -22.90 -6.71 19.78
CA GLU A 11 -23.14 -8.05 20.31
C GLU A 11 -22.06 -8.46 21.34
N TYR A 12 -22.49 -8.83 22.56
CA TYR A 12 -21.60 -9.30 23.63
C TYR A 12 -21.87 -10.77 23.95
N ARG A 13 -20.92 -11.67 23.64
CA ARG A 13 -21.00 -13.07 24.09
C ARG A 13 -19.94 -13.37 25.13
N CYS A 14 -20.33 -14.11 26.17
CA CYS A 14 -19.45 -14.49 27.27
C CYS A 14 -19.53 -16.00 27.50
N SER A 15 -18.40 -16.69 27.36
CA SER A 15 -18.32 -18.13 27.61
C SER A 15 -17.40 -18.46 28.79
N ARG A 16 -17.78 -19.51 29.52
CA ARG A 16 -17.07 -20.03 30.70
C ARG A 16 -16.52 -21.41 30.40
N ARG A 17 -15.23 -21.62 30.68
CA ARG A 17 -14.62 -22.95 30.73
C ARG A 17 -13.81 -23.12 32.01
N TYR A 18 -14.10 -24.17 32.77
CA TYR A 18 -13.25 -24.54 33.91
C TYR A 18 -12.08 -25.39 33.41
N LEU A 19 -10.86 -25.02 33.80
CA LEU A 19 -9.64 -25.72 33.45
C LEU A 19 -9.17 -26.50 34.68
N ARG A 20 -9.60 -27.77 34.78
CA ARG A 20 -9.34 -28.66 35.93
C ARG A 20 -7.85 -28.75 36.26
N GLU A 21 -7.00 -28.99 35.27
CA GLU A 21 -5.54 -29.11 35.43
C GLU A 21 -4.89 -27.88 36.05
N LYS A 22 -5.48 -26.70 35.88
CA LYS A 22 -4.94 -25.43 36.36
C LYS A 22 -5.72 -24.85 37.54
N CYS A 23 -6.76 -25.53 38.02
CA CYS A 23 -7.68 -25.06 39.06
C CYS A 23 -8.18 -23.60 38.84
N VAL A 24 -8.41 -23.20 37.59
CA VAL A 24 -8.85 -21.84 37.22
C VAL A 24 -10.02 -21.87 36.23
N TYR A 25 -10.76 -20.77 36.21
CA TYR A 25 -11.75 -20.48 35.18
C TYR A 25 -11.12 -19.67 34.05
N LYS A 26 -11.34 -20.08 32.81
CA LYS A 26 -11.13 -19.28 31.60
C LYS A 26 -12.46 -18.64 31.21
N CYS A 27 -12.47 -17.31 31.13
CA CYS A 27 -13.54 -16.53 30.52
C CYS A 27 -13.11 -16.09 29.14
N CYS A 28 -13.98 -16.25 28.15
CA CYS A 28 -13.81 -15.67 26.83
C CYS A 28 -14.98 -14.70 26.59
N ILE A 29 -14.69 -13.47 26.18
CA ILE A 29 -15.69 -12.51 25.78
C ILE A 29 -15.44 -12.15 24.32
N SER A 30 -16.46 -12.30 23.48
CA SER A 30 -16.43 -11.83 22.09
C SER A 30 -17.38 -10.64 21.92
N VAL A 31 -16.91 -9.64 21.18
CA VAL A 31 -17.65 -8.43 20.84
C VAL A 31 -17.83 -8.40 19.32
N GLY A 32 -19.05 -8.60 18.84
CA GLY A 32 -19.35 -8.93 17.44
C GLY A 32 -19.04 -7.81 16.46
N PHE A 33 -19.42 -6.56 16.76
CA PHE A 33 -19.22 -5.43 15.83
C PHE A 33 -17.74 -5.21 15.46
N PHE A 34 -16.83 -5.51 16.39
CA PHE A 34 -15.38 -5.32 16.24
C PHE A 34 -14.60 -6.63 16.16
N ASP A 35 -15.26 -7.80 16.06
CA ASP A 35 -14.80 -9.16 16.38
C ASP A 35 -13.64 -9.22 17.40
N ILE A 36 -13.81 -8.54 18.53
CA ILE A 36 -12.83 -8.55 19.60
C ILE A 36 -13.11 -9.77 20.46
N THR A 37 -12.22 -10.75 20.41
CA THR A 37 -12.28 -11.90 21.34
C THR A 37 -11.17 -11.79 22.37
N VAL A 38 -11.54 -11.72 23.64
CA VAL A 38 -10.58 -11.64 24.74
C VAL A 38 -10.80 -12.76 25.72
N SER A 39 -9.70 -13.44 26.06
CA SER A 39 -9.72 -14.44 27.10
C SER A 39 -8.94 -14.00 28.34
N SER A 40 -9.38 -14.46 29.51
CA SER A 40 -8.69 -14.27 30.78
C SER A 40 -8.89 -15.48 31.69
N THR A 41 -7.89 -15.77 32.53
CA THR A 41 -7.93 -16.84 33.52
C THR A 41 -7.89 -16.27 34.94
N ALA A 42 -8.62 -16.90 35.87
CA ALA A 42 -8.55 -16.61 37.30
C ALA A 42 -9.10 -17.77 38.14
N VAL A 43 -8.70 -17.85 39.41
CA VAL A 43 -9.18 -18.85 40.38
C VAL A 43 -10.70 -18.82 40.53
N GLN A 44 -11.32 -17.63 40.42
CA GLN A 44 -12.76 -17.46 40.47
C GLN A 44 -13.33 -17.00 39.13
N TRP A 45 -14.48 -17.57 38.72
CA TRP A 45 -15.19 -17.18 37.50
C TRP A 45 -15.49 -15.69 37.41
N LYS A 46 -16.03 -15.09 38.48
CA LYS A 46 -16.38 -13.65 38.52
C LYS A 46 -15.15 -12.78 38.24
N MET A 47 -13.98 -13.19 38.74
CA MET A 47 -12.72 -12.48 38.52
C MET A 47 -12.22 -12.65 37.08
N ALA A 48 -12.29 -13.86 36.51
CA ALA A 48 -11.92 -14.13 35.12
C ALA A 48 -12.79 -13.31 34.16
N LYS A 49 -14.10 -13.26 34.39
CA LYS A 49 -15.06 -12.44 33.64
C LYS A 49 -14.75 -10.95 33.77
N LYS A 50 -14.50 -10.45 34.98
CA LYS A 50 -14.14 -9.05 35.23
C LYS A 50 -12.86 -8.64 34.48
N LYS A 51 -11.81 -9.46 34.54
CA LYS A 51 -10.55 -9.25 33.80
C LYS A 51 -10.76 -9.27 32.29
N ALA A 52 -11.54 -10.22 31.77
CA ALA A 52 -11.86 -10.27 30.34
C ALA A 52 -12.62 -9.01 29.90
N SER A 53 -13.61 -8.55 30.67
CA SER A 53 -14.37 -7.32 30.37
C SER A 53 -13.47 -6.08 30.36
N PHE A 54 -12.52 -5.96 31.29
CA PHE A 54 -11.57 -4.84 31.28
C PHE A 54 -10.69 -4.81 30.04
N ARG A 55 -10.23 -5.99 29.60
CA ARG A 55 -9.42 -6.08 28.38
C ARG A 55 -10.23 -5.74 27.13
N VAL A 56 -11.53 -6.08 27.10
CA VAL A 56 -12.46 -5.63 26.05
C VAL A 56 -12.54 -4.10 26.02
N CYS A 57 -12.80 -3.46 27.15
CA CYS A 57 -12.88 -1.98 27.22
C CYS A 57 -11.58 -1.32 26.79
N ALA A 58 -10.44 -1.83 27.25
CA ALA A 58 -9.14 -1.30 26.87
C ALA A 58 -8.87 -1.42 25.37
N ARG A 59 -9.32 -2.51 24.73
CA ARG A 59 -9.21 -2.69 23.28
C ARG A 59 -10.14 -1.74 22.52
N LEU A 60 -11.38 -1.57 22.97
CA LEU A 60 -12.33 -0.64 22.34
C LEU A 60 -11.89 0.82 22.46
N LEU A 61 -11.39 1.23 23.63
CA LEU A 61 -10.77 2.55 23.82
C LEU A 61 -9.56 2.74 22.88
N ALA A 62 -8.73 1.71 22.70
CA ALA A 62 -7.58 1.78 21.79
C ALA A 62 -7.98 1.85 20.30
N LEU A 63 -9.21 1.47 19.96
CA LEU A 63 -9.77 1.55 18.62
C LEU A 63 -10.52 2.86 18.38
N ASN A 64 -10.57 3.77 19.36
CA ASN A 64 -11.51 4.90 19.39
C ASN A 64 -12.98 4.50 19.18
N ALA A 65 -13.30 3.22 19.43
CA ALA A 65 -14.67 2.71 19.43
C ALA A 65 -15.45 3.05 20.72
N LEU A 66 -14.72 3.58 21.70
CA LEU A 66 -15.21 4.03 22.99
C LEU A 66 -14.39 5.27 23.33
N ALA A 67 -15.03 6.36 23.70
CA ALA A 67 -14.42 7.47 24.38
C ALA A 67 -14.30 7.16 25.87
N PHE A 68 -13.32 7.78 26.52
CA PHE A 68 -13.13 7.57 27.95
C PHE A 68 -14.34 8.06 28.78
N SER A 69 -15.06 9.07 28.31
CA SER A 69 -16.30 9.58 28.91
C SER A 69 -17.46 8.57 28.89
N GLU A 70 -17.46 7.64 27.94
CA GLU A 70 -18.54 6.65 27.76
C GLU A 70 -18.33 5.40 28.63
N VAL A 71 -17.12 5.22 29.15
CA VAL A 71 -16.82 4.12 30.07
C VAL A 71 -17.41 4.45 31.44
N PRO A 72 -18.14 3.53 32.10
CA PRO A 72 -18.62 3.81 33.46
C PRO A 72 -17.44 4.10 34.41
N GLY A 73 -17.53 5.18 35.18
CA GLY A 73 -16.41 5.75 35.96
C GLY A 73 -15.66 4.76 36.84
N LYS A 74 -16.34 3.74 37.39
CA LYS A 74 -15.73 2.64 38.16
C LYS A 74 -14.68 1.81 37.40
N PHE A 75 -14.64 1.91 36.07
CA PHE A 75 -13.71 1.19 35.21
C PHE A 75 -12.56 2.07 34.70
N HIS A 76 -12.62 3.41 34.90
CA HIS A 76 -11.63 4.37 34.40
C HIS A 76 -10.20 4.05 34.82
N LYS A 77 -9.94 3.89 36.12
CA LYS A 77 -8.57 3.68 36.63
C LYS A 77 -7.91 2.43 36.05
N ILE A 78 -8.69 1.36 35.90
CA ILE A 78 -8.22 0.07 35.39
C ILE A 78 -8.07 0.12 33.86
N CYS A 79 -9.02 0.73 33.16
CA CYS A 79 -8.90 0.93 31.71
C CYS A 79 -7.71 1.82 31.37
N LYS A 80 -7.46 2.92 32.11
CA LYS A 80 -6.23 3.72 31.99
C LYS A 80 -4.97 2.87 32.17
N ALA A 81 -4.91 2.03 33.22
CA ALA A 81 -3.75 1.18 33.44
C ALA A 81 -3.53 0.18 32.28
N PHE A 82 -4.59 -0.44 31.76
CA PHE A 82 -4.50 -1.33 30.62
C PHE A 82 -4.16 -0.59 29.33
N VAL A 83 -4.80 0.54 29.03
CA VAL A 83 -4.50 1.39 27.86
C VAL A 83 -3.05 1.83 27.92
N THR A 84 -2.56 2.36 29.05
CA THR A 84 -1.14 2.72 29.21
C THR A 84 -0.22 1.52 29.05
N HIS A 85 -0.59 0.33 29.56
CA HIS A 85 0.19 -0.90 29.34
C HIS A 85 0.22 -1.31 27.86
N TYR A 86 -0.90 -1.20 27.15
CA TYR A 86 -1.00 -1.47 25.73
C TYR A 86 -0.25 -0.43 24.90
N SER A 87 -0.41 0.86 25.17
CA SER A 87 0.33 1.96 24.55
C SER A 87 1.83 1.82 24.76
N ARG A 88 2.28 1.41 25.95
CA ARG A 88 3.70 1.10 26.21
C ARG A 88 4.20 -0.11 25.44
N LYS A 89 3.39 -1.15 25.24
CA LYS A 89 3.75 -2.29 24.37
C LYS A 89 3.78 -1.91 22.90
N LEU A 90 2.85 -1.07 22.46
CA LEU A 90 2.81 -0.50 21.11
C LEU A 90 4.04 0.39 20.84
N SER A 91 4.51 1.13 21.85
CA SER A 91 5.71 1.97 21.75
C SER A 91 7.01 1.21 21.95
N ASN A 92 7.05 0.15 22.79
CA ASN A 92 8.26 -0.64 23.03
C ASN A 92 8.65 -1.55 21.85
N GLY A 93 7.79 -1.71 20.85
CA GLY A 93 8.20 -2.21 19.53
C GLY A 93 9.13 -1.27 18.76
N LYS A 94 9.45 -0.07 19.30
CA LYS A 94 10.39 0.90 18.73
C LYS A 94 11.83 0.82 19.26
N ASN A 95 12.17 -0.14 20.14
CA ASN A 95 13.51 -0.21 20.70
C ASN A 95 14.32 -1.40 20.16
N ASP A 96 14.98 -1.14 19.03
CA ASP A 96 16.39 -1.52 18.82
C ASP A 96 17.03 -0.51 17.85
N SER A 97 17.15 0.73 18.30
CA SER A 97 18.24 1.64 17.91
C SER A 97 18.15 2.90 18.78
N SER A 98 19.15 3.08 19.63
CA SER A 98 19.36 4.22 20.51
C SER A 98 19.33 5.58 19.77
N ALA A 99 18.38 6.43 20.13
CA ALA A 99 18.55 7.88 20.19
C ALA A 99 17.41 8.46 21.05
N SER A 100 17.76 9.08 22.17
CA SER A 100 16.80 9.77 23.05
C SER A 100 16.35 11.09 22.40
N PRO A 101 15.06 11.46 22.50
CA PRO A 101 14.65 12.85 22.36
C PRO A 101 14.42 13.42 23.76
N LYS A 102 15.38 14.21 24.24
CA LYS A 102 15.12 15.18 25.31
C LYS A 102 14.43 16.40 24.69
N ASN A 103 13.33 16.81 25.32
CA ASN A 103 12.79 18.17 25.42
C ASN A 103 13.09 19.15 24.29
N GLU A 104 12.11 19.41 23.43
CA GLU A 104 11.92 20.73 22.82
C GLU A 104 10.44 20.91 22.42
N LEU A 105 9.63 21.22 23.42
CA LEU A 105 8.28 21.77 23.28
C LEU A 105 8.15 22.85 24.35
N ARG A 106 8.63 24.06 24.04
CA ARG A 106 8.18 25.37 24.54
C ARG A 106 9.02 26.49 23.92
N GLN A 107 8.33 27.57 23.56
CA GLN A 107 8.78 28.74 22.78
C GLN A 107 8.78 28.40 21.28
N VAL A 108 7.88 28.92 20.45
CA VAL A 108 7.59 30.34 20.25
C VAL A 108 6.10 30.54 19.97
N ALA A 109 5.46 31.40 20.77
CA ALA A 109 4.25 32.11 20.39
C ALA A 109 4.66 33.52 19.92
N GLN A 110 3.86 34.07 19.01
CA GLN A 110 3.86 35.46 18.51
C GLN A 110 4.88 35.82 17.40
N THR A 111 4.39 35.88 16.17
CA THR A 111 4.36 37.06 15.25
C THR A 111 3.78 36.61 13.89
N GLY A 112 2.85 37.39 13.31
CA GLY A 112 1.96 37.04 12.17
C GLY A 112 2.62 37.05 10.77
N PRO A 113 1.88 37.24 9.65
CA PRO A 113 0.43 37.45 9.48
C PRO A 113 -0.27 36.39 8.59
N ALA A 114 -1.61 36.38 8.64
CA ALA A 114 -2.50 35.56 7.82
C ALA A 114 -2.65 36.09 6.37
N PRO A 115 -2.87 35.23 5.36
CA PRO A 115 -3.40 35.65 4.07
C PRO A 115 -4.94 35.76 4.12
N PRO A 116 -5.55 36.58 3.24
CA PRO A 116 -6.85 37.22 3.47
C PRO A 116 -8.04 36.29 3.24
N GLY A 117 -9.05 36.48 4.09
CA GLY A 117 -10.41 36.00 3.87
C GLY A 117 -11.13 36.83 2.80
N ILE A 118 -12.04 36.18 2.09
CA ILE A 118 -13.14 36.84 1.39
C ILE A 118 -14.40 36.43 2.14
N ASP A 119 -15.05 37.42 2.72
CA ASP A 119 -16.32 37.29 3.43
C ASP A 119 -17.50 37.61 2.51
N ILE A 120 -18.64 37.11 2.96
CA ILE A 120 -19.93 36.85 2.33
C ILE A 120 -20.68 38.12 1.92
N SER A 121 -21.43 38.09 0.80
CA SER A 121 -22.76 38.74 0.75
C SER A 121 -23.66 38.18 -0.35
N ALA A 122 -24.89 37.89 0.03
CA ALA A 122 -26.01 37.55 -0.83
C ALA A 122 -26.70 38.84 -1.31
N HIS A 123 -26.99 38.94 -2.60
CA HIS A 123 -28.06 39.80 -3.10
C HIS A 123 -28.88 39.08 -4.17
N CYS A 124 -30.18 39.09 -3.92
CA CYS A 124 -31.24 38.54 -4.73
C CYS A 124 -31.78 39.67 -5.61
N SER A 125 -31.81 39.48 -6.92
CA SER A 125 -32.68 40.26 -7.81
C SER A 125 -33.06 39.40 -9.01
N SER A 126 -34.37 39.17 -9.10
CA SER A 126 -35.12 38.68 -10.25
C SER A 126 -34.93 39.60 -11.46
N ASP A 127 -34.72 39.02 -12.65
CA ASP A 127 -35.63 39.26 -13.77
C ASP A 127 -35.38 38.28 -14.93
N ARG A 128 -36.50 37.95 -15.59
CA ARG A 128 -36.67 36.95 -16.66
C ARG A 128 -36.37 37.57 -18.02
N ASN A 129 -35.72 36.82 -18.92
CA ASN A 129 -36.34 36.36 -20.17
C ASN A 129 -35.37 35.55 -21.06
N ASP A 130 -35.91 34.43 -21.54
CA ASP A 130 -35.79 33.80 -22.85
C ASP A 130 -34.47 33.20 -23.39
N GLN A 131 -34.52 31.87 -23.48
CA GLN A 131 -34.12 31.01 -24.60
C GLN A 131 -32.81 31.30 -25.33
N ALA A 132 -31.76 30.55 -24.95
CA ALA A 132 -30.89 29.89 -25.92
C ALA A 132 -30.24 28.66 -25.27
N ILE A 133 -30.43 27.51 -25.89
CA ILE A 133 -29.60 26.32 -25.67
C ILE A 133 -28.18 26.72 -26.07
N ILE A 134 -27.29 26.84 -25.09
CA ILE A 134 -25.85 26.98 -25.34
C ILE A 134 -25.22 25.62 -25.08
N ASP A 135 -24.88 24.99 -26.19
CA ASP A 135 -24.13 23.76 -26.33
C ASP A 135 -22.69 24.00 -25.86
N LEU A 136 -22.35 23.59 -24.62
CA LEU A 136 -21.01 23.76 -24.03
C LEU A 136 -20.06 22.59 -24.36
N THR A 137 -20.24 21.91 -25.50
CA THR A 137 -19.30 20.88 -25.98
C THR A 137 -18.12 21.42 -26.78
N MET A 138 -17.97 22.73 -26.95
CA MET A 138 -16.83 23.29 -27.68
C MET A 138 -16.29 24.52 -26.93
N GLU A 139 -15.23 24.31 -26.15
CA GLU A 139 -14.19 25.28 -25.74
C GLU A 139 -13.52 24.82 -24.43
N ALA A 140 -12.78 23.73 -24.50
CA ALA A 140 -11.62 23.45 -23.63
C ALA A 140 -10.64 22.46 -24.28
N SER A 141 -10.68 22.34 -25.60
CA SER A 141 -9.82 21.50 -26.42
C SER A 141 -8.79 22.37 -27.16
N ASP A 142 -7.97 23.14 -26.43
CA ASP A 142 -6.89 23.91 -27.06
C ASP A 142 -5.69 24.12 -26.13
N ASN A 143 -5.34 23.12 -25.31
CA ASN A 143 -4.01 23.02 -24.69
C ASN A 143 -3.58 21.58 -24.36
N VAL A 144 -4.18 20.58 -25.04
CA VAL A 144 -3.59 19.23 -25.10
C VAL A 144 -2.84 19.16 -26.41
N ILE A 145 -1.51 19.20 -26.32
CA ILE A 145 -0.64 18.98 -27.47
C ILE A 145 -0.98 17.60 -28.05
N ASP A 146 -1.48 17.66 -29.28
CA ASP A 146 -1.62 16.56 -30.22
C ASP A 146 -0.28 15.83 -30.38
N LEU A 147 -0.26 14.52 -30.07
CA LEU A 147 0.88 13.64 -30.32
C LEU A 147 0.69 12.77 -31.58
N THR A 148 -0.16 13.19 -32.52
CA THR A 148 -0.18 12.65 -33.89
C THR A 148 0.58 13.51 -34.90
N GLY A 149 1.25 14.58 -34.45
CA GLY A 149 2.22 15.32 -35.25
C GLY A 149 3.46 14.49 -35.57
N SER A 150 3.62 14.11 -36.84
CA SER A 150 4.77 13.45 -37.45
C SER A 150 6.04 14.31 -37.40
N GLY A 151 6.59 14.50 -36.19
CA GLY A 151 7.74 15.37 -35.97
C GLY A 151 8.47 15.08 -34.67
N SER A 152 9.10 13.89 -34.57
CA SER A 152 10.38 13.61 -33.84
C SER A 152 10.62 12.11 -33.61
N GLN A 153 10.43 11.25 -34.63
CA GLN A 153 10.91 9.86 -34.54
C GLN A 153 12.44 9.79 -34.30
N ASN A 154 13.20 10.81 -34.74
CA ASN A 154 14.66 10.87 -34.64
C ASN A 154 15.22 11.13 -33.22
N VAL A 155 14.42 11.62 -32.26
CA VAL A 155 14.90 11.89 -30.89
C VAL A 155 14.64 10.70 -29.97
N GLU A 156 13.52 10.00 -30.13
CA GLU A 156 13.20 8.81 -29.34
C GLU A 156 14.13 7.63 -29.67
N GLU A 157 14.42 7.36 -30.95
CA GLU A 157 15.36 6.30 -31.36
C GLU A 157 16.80 6.55 -30.88
N LYS A 158 17.23 7.81 -30.81
CA LYS A 158 18.56 8.18 -30.26
C LYS A 158 18.66 7.99 -28.74
N VAL A 159 17.55 8.09 -28.01
CA VAL A 159 17.52 7.85 -26.55
C VAL A 159 17.50 6.36 -26.26
N PHE A 160 16.80 5.55 -27.07
CA PHE A 160 16.79 4.08 -26.88
C PHE A 160 18.12 3.42 -27.27
N SER A 161 18.85 3.98 -28.24
CA SER A 161 20.15 3.45 -28.66
C SER A 161 21.30 3.75 -27.69
N SER A 162 21.16 4.76 -26.81
CA SER A 162 22.17 5.09 -25.80
C SER A 162 22.02 4.31 -24.48
N ILE A 163 20.90 3.61 -24.26
CA ILE A 163 20.72 2.77 -23.06
C ILE A 163 21.53 1.47 -23.24
N HIS A 164 22.64 1.37 -22.51
CA HIS A 164 23.54 0.21 -22.56
C HIS A 164 23.03 -1.00 -21.75
N SER A 165 22.19 -0.77 -20.73
CA SER A 165 21.57 -1.87 -19.96
C SER A 165 20.39 -2.46 -20.73
N THR A 166 20.46 -3.77 -21.02
CA THR A 166 19.37 -4.52 -21.66
C THR A 166 18.09 -4.43 -20.83
N PHE A 167 18.20 -4.48 -19.51
CA PHE A 167 17.06 -4.38 -18.60
C PHE A 167 16.38 -3.00 -18.67
N LEU A 168 17.14 -1.90 -18.60
CA LEU A 168 16.57 -0.56 -18.72
C LEU A 168 15.91 -0.33 -20.09
N ARG A 169 16.45 -0.94 -21.15
CA ARG A 169 15.83 -0.93 -22.47
C ARG A 169 14.50 -1.68 -22.48
N ASN A 170 14.43 -2.84 -21.84
CA ASN A 170 13.21 -3.64 -21.70
C ASN A 170 12.12 -2.95 -20.84
N MET A 171 12.51 -1.95 -20.03
CA MET A 171 11.62 -1.10 -19.23
C MET A 171 11.07 0.11 -19.98
N CYS A 172 11.56 0.39 -21.19
CA CYS A 172 11.05 1.50 -21.99
C CYS A 172 9.76 1.09 -22.73
N PRO A 173 8.62 1.75 -22.48
CA PRO A 173 7.40 1.41 -23.22
C PRO A 173 7.51 1.88 -24.68
N SER A 174 7.25 1.02 -25.66
CA SER A 174 7.26 1.39 -27.08
C SER A 174 6.12 2.37 -27.43
N ALA A 175 6.33 3.25 -28.43
CA ALA A 175 5.32 4.19 -28.92
C ALA A 175 4.04 3.50 -29.45
N ALA A 176 4.15 2.25 -29.90
CA ALA A 176 3.02 1.46 -30.40
C ALA A 176 2.11 0.86 -29.29
N ASN A 177 2.51 0.93 -28.02
CA ASN A 177 1.78 0.28 -26.91
C ASN A 177 0.95 1.25 -26.05
N SER A 178 0.66 2.45 -26.58
CA SER A 178 -0.05 3.51 -25.85
C SER A 178 -1.37 3.89 -26.50
N GLU A 179 -2.19 2.91 -26.87
CA GLU A 179 -3.62 3.14 -26.73
C GLU A 179 -4.03 2.63 -25.35
N PRO A 180 -4.40 3.52 -24.40
CA PRO A 180 -5.28 3.08 -23.35
C PRO A 180 -6.51 2.56 -24.09
N SER A 181 -6.71 1.23 -24.06
CA SER A 181 -7.96 0.60 -24.51
C SER A 181 -9.08 1.52 -24.07
N GLU A 182 -9.75 2.16 -25.04
CA GLU A 182 -10.69 3.24 -24.78
C GLU A 182 -11.51 2.86 -23.56
N LEU A 183 -11.52 3.71 -22.52
CA LEU A 183 -12.57 3.63 -21.52
C LEU A 183 -13.85 3.78 -22.32
N ARG A 184 -14.42 2.67 -22.78
CA ARG A 184 -15.71 2.68 -23.46
C ARG A 184 -16.61 3.49 -22.55
N PRO A 185 -17.26 4.55 -23.05
CA PRO A 185 -18.09 5.39 -22.22
C PRO A 185 -19.38 4.63 -21.92
N PHE A 186 -19.29 3.58 -21.10
CA PHE A 186 -20.26 3.42 -20.05
C PHE A 186 -19.94 4.55 -19.06
N ILE A 187 -20.32 5.78 -19.43
CA ILE A 187 -20.55 6.84 -18.46
C ILE A 187 -21.73 6.33 -17.64
N ASN A 188 -21.41 5.43 -16.71
CA ASN A 188 -22.28 5.14 -15.61
C ASN A 188 -22.34 6.47 -14.86
N ARG A 189 -23.53 7.06 -14.72
CA ARG A 189 -23.75 8.33 -14.02
C ARG A 189 -23.45 8.23 -12.51
N ASP A 190 -22.67 7.26 -12.08
CA ASP A 190 -22.27 7.08 -10.68
C ASP A 190 -21.15 8.07 -10.35
N PRO A 191 -21.42 9.07 -9.49
CA PRO A 191 -20.42 10.06 -9.09
C PRO A 191 -19.16 9.41 -8.52
N LEU A 192 -19.30 8.28 -7.80
CA LEU A 192 -18.17 7.57 -7.22
C LEU A 192 -17.20 7.07 -8.30
N VAL A 193 -17.71 6.56 -9.42
CA VAL A 193 -16.89 6.08 -10.53
C VAL A 193 -16.11 7.23 -11.16
N VAL A 194 -16.77 8.37 -11.38
CA VAL A 194 -16.14 9.58 -11.94
C VAL A 194 -15.06 10.11 -11.01
N GLU A 195 -15.33 10.15 -9.71
CA GLU A 195 -14.35 10.57 -8.69
C GLU A 195 -13.11 9.65 -8.69
N ILE A 196 -13.29 8.32 -8.76
CA ILE A 196 -12.17 7.35 -8.80
C ILE A 196 -11.30 7.57 -10.04
N ILE A 197 -11.92 7.70 -11.22
CA ILE A 197 -11.19 7.89 -12.48
C ILE A 197 -10.43 9.23 -12.46
N THR A 198 -11.07 10.29 -11.94
CA THR A 198 -10.47 11.62 -11.83
C THR A 198 -9.28 11.60 -10.88
N PHE A 199 -9.41 10.94 -9.73
CA PHE A 199 -8.32 10.74 -8.78
C PHE A 199 -7.16 9.99 -9.44
N TYR A 200 -7.43 8.87 -10.11
CA TYR A 200 -6.42 8.07 -10.78
C TYR A 200 -5.63 8.87 -11.83
N LYS A 201 -6.33 9.58 -12.74
CA LYS A 201 -5.68 10.39 -13.79
C LYS A 201 -4.76 11.48 -13.22
N ARG A 202 -5.12 12.05 -12.07
CA ARG A 202 -4.30 13.05 -11.38
C ARG A 202 -3.11 12.41 -10.66
N ALA A 203 -3.30 11.27 -10.00
CA ALA A 203 -2.29 10.66 -9.14
C ALA A 203 -1.24 9.83 -9.90
N VAL A 204 -1.65 9.09 -10.93
CA VAL A 204 -0.79 8.12 -11.64
C VAL A 204 0.46 8.78 -12.22
N GLN A 205 1.59 8.08 -12.13
CA GLN A 205 2.85 8.49 -12.74
C GLN A 205 2.70 8.59 -14.27
N PRO A 206 2.90 9.78 -14.87
CA PRO A 206 2.90 9.93 -16.30
C PRO A 206 4.12 9.27 -16.95
N ARG A 207 3.98 8.88 -18.22
CA ARG A 207 5.06 8.32 -19.03
C ARG A 207 6.32 9.19 -19.04
N PHE A 208 6.18 10.52 -19.18
CA PHE A 208 7.34 11.41 -19.22
C PHE A 208 8.13 11.38 -17.90
N VAL A 209 7.45 11.32 -16.75
CA VAL A 209 8.10 11.19 -15.42
C VAL A 209 8.82 9.85 -15.29
N LEU A 210 8.25 8.77 -15.83
CA LEU A 210 8.96 7.48 -15.92
C LEU A 210 10.24 7.61 -16.73
N MET A 211 10.18 8.22 -17.91
CA MET A 211 11.36 8.42 -18.77
C MET A 211 12.43 9.28 -18.08
N GLU A 212 12.05 10.33 -17.36
CA GLU A 212 12.98 11.15 -16.57
C GLU A 212 13.67 10.34 -15.46
N LYS A 213 12.92 9.50 -14.73
CA LYS A 213 13.49 8.59 -13.73
C LYS A 213 14.45 7.58 -14.36
N LEU A 214 14.10 6.96 -15.49
CA LEU A 214 14.98 6.02 -16.18
C LEU A 214 16.29 6.67 -16.64
N ARG A 215 16.23 7.93 -17.13
CA ARG A 215 17.44 8.70 -17.46
C ARG A 215 18.32 8.96 -16.25
N ALA A 216 17.72 9.31 -15.10
CA ALA A 216 18.46 9.49 -13.85
C ALA A 216 19.15 8.19 -13.43
N VAL A 217 18.45 7.05 -13.52
CA VAL A 217 18.99 5.72 -13.20
C VAL A 217 20.13 5.35 -14.14
N GLN A 218 19.99 5.61 -15.44
CA GLN A 218 21.07 5.40 -16.41
C GLN A 218 22.33 6.20 -16.04
N CYS A 219 22.19 7.48 -15.69
CA CYS A 219 23.32 8.30 -15.26
C CYS A 219 24.00 7.73 -14.00
N LEU A 220 23.21 7.22 -13.04
CA LEU A 220 23.75 6.53 -11.87
C LEU A 220 24.44 5.21 -12.22
N GLN A 221 23.89 4.43 -13.15
CA GLN A 221 24.49 3.18 -13.63
C GLN A 221 25.87 3.42 -14.25
N GLU A 222 25.96 4.41 -15.15
CA GLU A 222 27.22 4.80 -15.80
C GLU A 222 28.25 5.27 -14.77
N TYR A 223 27.81 6.03 -13.75
CA TYR A 223 28.67 6.43 -12.65
C TYR A 223 29.18 5.23 -11.83
N ILE A 224 28.31 4.26 -11.52
CA ILE A 224 28.69 3.05 -10.77
C ILE A 224 29.71 2.22 -11.55
N TRP A 225 29.56 2.08 -12.87
CA TRP A 225 30.50 1.35 -13.73
C TRP A 225 31.89 1.96 -13.83
N GLN A 226 32.06 3.25 -13.51
CA GLN A 226 33.40 3.86 -13.40
C GLN A 226 34.19 3.32 -12.21
N HIS A 227 33.54 2.63 -11.27
CA HIS A 227 34.21 2.10 -10.09
C HIS A 227 34.89 0.74 -10.39
N PRO A 228 36.23 0.61 -10.25
CA PRO A 228 36.97 -0.57 -10.72
C PRO A 228 36.64 -1.89 -9.99
N ARG A 229 35.98 -1.81 -8.83
CA ARG A 229 35.60 -2.98 -8.01
C ARG A 229 34.08 -3.19 -7.85
N ILE A 230 33.25 -2.35 -8.47
CA ILE A 230 31.78 -2.52 -8.38
C ILE A 230 31.30 -2.88 -9.78
N ALA A 231 31.28 -4.18 -10.06
CA ALA A 231 30.65 -4.72 -11.26
C ALA A 231 29.22 -5.13 -10.88
N ALA A 232 28.27 -4.21 -11.06
CA ALA A 232 26.85 -4.45 -10.78
C ALA A 232 25.96 -3.69 -11.76
N GLU A 233 24.79 -4.27 -12.02
CA GLU A 233 23.73 -3.69 -12.82
C GLU A 233 22.54 -3.26 -11.93
N ALA A 234 21.92 -2.13 -12.30
CA ALA A 234 20.84 -1.49 -11.59
C ALA A 234 19.50 -1.87 -12.21
N PHE A 235 18.72 -2.59 -11.42
CA PHE A 235 17.35 -2.96 -11.75
C PHE A 235 16.40 -2.00 -11.06
N VAL A 236 15.63 -1.24 -11.83
CA VAL A 236 14.50 -0.47 -11.31
C VAL A 236 13.42 -1.43 -10.81
N VAL A 237 13.00 -1.25 -9.57
CA VAL A 237 12.01 -2.08 -8.90
C VAL A 237 10.90 -1.21 -8.29
N GLY A 238 9.92 -1.86 -7.69
CA GLY A 238 8.87 -1.21 -6.92
C GLY A 238 7.94 -0.35 -7.78
N SER A 239 7.42 0.70 -7.14
CA SER A 239 6.33 1.51 -7.69
C SER A 239 6.68 2.24 -8.98
N THR A 240 7.97 2.55 -9.19
CA THR A 240 8.42 3.23 -10.41
C THR A 240 8.18 2.38 -11.66
N ALA A 241 8.28 1.04 -11.56
CA ALA A 241 8.23 0.15 -12.72
C ALA A 241 7.04 -0.82 -12.74
N ASN A 242 6.39 -1.06 -11.61
CA ASN A 242 5.32 -2.08 -11.52
C ASN A 242 3.94 -1.60 -12.01
N GLY A 243 3.83 -0.39 -12.57
CA GLY A 243 2.56 0.20 -13.03
C GLY A 243 1.65 0.77 -11.93
N LEU A 244 2.12 0.79 -10.68
CA LEU A 244 1.38 1.28 -9.51
C LEU A 244 2.01 2.53 -8.89
N GLY A 245 2.90 3.22 -9.62
CA GLY A 245 3.58 4.45 -9.20
C GLY A 245 2.72 5.69 -9.35
N ASN A 246 2.75 6.55 -8.33
CA ASN A 246 2.20 7.91 -8.40
C ASN A 246 3.28 8.90 -8.87
N ARG A 247 2.88 10.13 -9.21
CA ARG A 247 3.80 11.20 -9.68
C ARG A 247 5.02 11.45 -8.78
N HIS A 248 4.88 11.20 -7.49
CA HIS A 248 5.88 11.52 -6.48
C HIS A 248 6.55 10.28 -5.90
N CYS A 249 6.32 9.09 -6.47
CA CYS A 249 6.86 7.88 -5.88
C CYS A 249 8.38 7.85 -6.00
N ASP A 250 9.03 7.26 -5.00
CA ASP A 250 10.47 7.12 -4.95
C ASP A 250 10.97 6.16 -6.06
N VAL A 251 12.25 6.27 -6.38
CA VAL A 251 12.94 5.32 -7.25
C VAL A 251 13.51 4.20 -6.37
N ASP A 252 13.01 2.99 -6.50
CA ASP A 252 13.58 1.83 -5.83
C ASP A 252 14.53 1.11 -6.79
N LEU A 253 15.75 0.82 -6.36
CA LEU A 253 16.78 0.13 -7.16
C LEU A 253 17.27 -1.13 -6.45
N CYS A 254 17.46 -2.21 -7.21
CA CYS A 254 18.23 -3.38 -6.81
C CYS A 254 19.52 -3.44 -7.63
N LEU A 255 20.67 -3.35 -6.96
CA LEU A 255 21.95 -3.60 -7.61
C LEU A 255 22.29 -5.09 -7.57
N VAL A 256 22.49 -5.69 -8.74
CA VAL A 256 22.82 -7.11 -8.90
C VAL A 256 24.28 -7.21 -9.38
N PRO A 257 25.16 -7.90 -8.65
CA PRO A 257 26.55 -8.06 -9.07
C PRO A 257 26.67 -8.96 -10.31
N ASN A 258 27.59 -8.65 -11.21
CA ASN A 258 27.77 -9.38 -12.49
C ASN A 258 28.43 -10.77 -12.34
N SER A 259 28.76 -11.22 -11.12
CA SER A 259 29.49 -12.48 -10.92
C SER A 259 28.59 -13.70 -11.11
N GLU A 260 29.03 -14.66 -11.92
CA GLU A 260 28.33 -15.91 -12.34
C GLU A 260 27.92 -16.88 -11.22
N LYS A 261 28.05 -16.52 -9.93
CA LYS A 261 27.64 -17.37 -8.82
C LYS A 261 27.10 -16.52 -7.67
N SER A 262 25.79 -16.56 -7.47
CA SER A 262 25.23 -16.43 -6.12
C SER A 262 23.84 -17.07 -6.04
N ASP A 263 23.81 -18.41 -6.05
CA ASP A 263 22.71 -19.18 -5.42
C ASP A 263 22.63 -18.93 -3.90
N GLU A 264 23.59 -18.20 -3.33
CA GLU A 264 23.53 -17.72 -1.96
C GLU A 264 22.55 -16.54 -1.86
N ALA A 265 21.32 -16.88 -1.47
CA ALA A 265 20.32 -15.96 -0.93
C ALA A 265 21.00 -14.80 -0.19
N CYS A 266 20.64 -13.57 -0.56
CA CYS A 266 21.10 -12.28 -0.02
C CYS A 266 21.66 -12.39 1.41
N ASP A 267 22.97 -12.71 1.55
CA ASP A 267 23.61 -12.65 2.85
C ASP A 267 23.56 -11.20 3.26
N ARG A 268 22.74 -10.94 4.27
CA ARG A 268 22.50 -9.60 4.80
C ARG A 268 23.82 -8.91 5.13
N ASN A 269 24.81 -9.64 5.65
CA ASN A 269 26.10 -9.07 6.01
C ASN A 269 26.94 -8.72 4.78
N ALA A 270 26.99 -9.60 3.78
CA ALA A 270 27.59 -9.31 2.48
C ALA A 270 26.94 -8.10 1.80
N ALA A 271 25.61 -8.05 1.76
CA ALA A 271 24.85 -6.93 1.22
C ALA A 271 25.18 -5.62 1.97
N LEU A 272 25.17 -5.64 3.31
CA LEU A 272 25.52 -4.47 4.11
C LEU A 272 26.99 -4.03 3.89
N LYS A 273 27.92 -4.97 3.70
CA LYS A 273 29.32 -4.68 3.36
C LYS A 273 29.44 -4.02 1.98
N ALA A 274 28.74 -4.55 0.98
CA ALA A 274 28.69 -3.97 -0.37
C ALA A 274 28.07 -2.56 -0.34
N LEU A 275 26.94 -2.37 0.34
CA LEU A 275 26.30 -1.06 0.50
C LEU A 275 27.17 -0.06 1.26
N ARG A 276 27.95 -0.48 2.27
CA ARG A 276 28.93 0.42 2.91
C ARG A 276 30.01 0.88 1.95
N TYR A 277 30.48 -0.01 1.08
CA TYR A 277 31.47 0.33 0.07
C TYR A 277 30.90 1.29 -0.97
N LEU A 278 29.74 0.96 -1.53
CA LEU A 278 29.00 1.80 -2.46
C LEU A 278 28.67 3.18 -1.86
N SER A 279 28.21 3.24 -0.62
CA SER A 279 27.88 4.50 0.06
C SER A 279 29.08 5.46 0.17
N ARG A 280 30.31 4.94 0.31
CA ARG A 280 31.51 5.80 0.30
C ARG A 280 31.77 6.36 -1.10
N PHE A 281 31.53 5.56 -2.13
CA PHE A 281 31.68 5.99 -3.52
C PHE A 281 30.63 7.03 -3.92
N LEU A 282 29.36 6.79 -3.59
CA LEU A 282 28.25 7.71 -3.87
C LEU A 282 28.34 9.06 -3.14
N ARG A 283 29.21 9.19 -2.13
CA ARG A 283 29.46 10.46 -1.42
C ARG A 283 30.44 11.40 -2.13
N LYS A 284 31.10 10.94 -3.19
CA LYS A 284 32.04 11.78 -3.94
C LYS A 284 31.32 12.98 -4.59
N PRO A 285 31.99 14.14 -4.79
CA PRO A 285 31.36 15.34 -5.33
C PRO A 285 30.74 15.16 -6.72
N ASN A 286 31.34 14.33 -7.57
CA ASN A 286 30.90 14.05 -8.93
C ASN A 286 29.79 12.98 -9.02
N SER A 287 29.32 12.45 -7.88
CA SER A 287 28.22 11.49 -7.85
C SER A 287 26.90 12.16 -8.28
N PRO A 288 26.09 11.50 -9.13
CA PRO A 288 24.78 12.01 -9.55
C PRO A 288 23.76 12.00 -8.40
N VAL A 289 24.11 11.39 -7.26
CA VAL A 289 23.28 11.38 -6.04
C VAL A 289 23.96 12.10 -4.88
N CYS A 290 23.16 12.50 -3.90
CA CYS A 290 23.57 13.14 -2.66
C CYS A 290 22.77 12.61 -1.46
N LYS A 291 22.99 13.17 -0.26
CA LYS A 291 22.26 12.82 0.99
C LYS A 291 22.23 11.32 1.29
N THR A 292 23.33 10.61 1.04
CA THR A 292 23.42 9.16 1.19
C THR A 292 23.38 8.72 2.65
N LYS A 293 22.46 7.84 3.02
CA LYS A 293 22.33 7.25 4.36
C LYS A 293 22.06 5.76 4.26
N ILE A 294 22.83 4.94 5.00
CA ILE A 294 22.58 3.51 5.10
C ILE A 294 21.49 3.26 6.15
N ILE A 295 20.51 2.43 5.82
CA ILE A 295 19.45 1.97 6.70
C ILE A 295 19.64 0.46 6.89
N PRO A 296 20.09 -0.02 8.06
CA PRO A 296 20.37 -1.43 8.31
C PRO A 296 19.09 -2.22 8.65
N ALA A 297 18.02 -2.09 7.87
CA ALA A 297 16.79 -2.89 8.01
C ALA A 297 17.01 -4.35 7.56
N ARG A 298 16.01 -5.24 7.68
CA ARG A 298 16.12 -6.66 7.27
C ARG A 298 16.71 -6.82 5.86
N VAL A 299 16.17 -6.08 4.91
CA VAL A 299 16.82 -5.81 3.62
C VAL A 299 17.52 -4.46 3.79
N PRO A 300 18.86 -4.42 3.94
CA PRO A 300 19.56 -3.16 4.10
C PRO A 300 19.51 -2.35 2.81
N ILE A 301 19.37 -1.03 2.95
CA ILE A 301 19.28 -0.10 1.81
C ILE A 301 20.17 1.13 2.02
N ILE A 302 20.57 1.77 0.93
CA ILE A 302 21.04 3.16 0.91
C ILE A 302 19.88 4.03 0.48
N ARG A 303 19.49 4.97 1.32
CA ARG A 303 18.61 6.08 0.94
C ARG A 303 19.46 7.26 0.48
N CYS A 304 19.23 7.76 -0.72
CA CYS A 304 19.84 8.96 -1.26
C CYS A 304 18.85 9.76 -2.11
N GLN A 305 19.33 10.85 -2.71
CA GLN A 305 18.53 11.69 -3.59
C GLN A 305 19.34 12.00 -4.84
N PHE A 306 18.73 11.92 -6.03
CA PHE A 306 19.35 12.43 -7.25
C PHE A 306 19.59 13.93 -7.15
N ARG A 307 20.70 14.42 -7.70
CA ARG A 307 20.96 15.86 -7.80
C ARG A 307 20.05 16.50 -8.85
N TRP A 308 20.05 17.83 -8.87
CA TRP A 308 19.40 18.61 -9.94
C TRP A 308 19.92 18.15 -11.32
N PRO A 309 19.06 17.99 -12.34
CA PRO A 309 17.65 18.44 -12.40
C PRO A 309 16.62 17.48 -11.81
N TRP A 310 16.96 16.21 -11.57
CA TRP A 310 15.95 15.17 -11.29
C TRP A 310 15.34 15.25 -9.88
N ASN A 311 16.15 15.46 -8.84
CA ASN A 311 15.71 15.60 -7.45
C ASN A 311 14.85 14.45 -6.86
N TYR A 312 14.75 13.29 -7.52
CA TYR A 312 14.00 12.14 -6.99
C TYR A 312 14.72 11.49 -5.79
N ALA A 313 13.96 11.07 -4.78
CA ALA A 313 14.48 10.19 -3.75
C ALA A 313 14.71 8.79 -4.34
N VAL A 314 15.76 8.12 -3.86
CA VAL A 314 16.15 6.80 -4.34
C VAL A 314 16.59 5.89 -3.19
N ASP A 315 15.99 4.70 -3.14
CA ASP A 315 16.32 3.65 -2.18
C ASP A 315 17.01 2.49 -2.93
N ILE A 316 18.27 2.21 -2.59
CA ILE A 316 19.12 1.23 -3.27
C ILE A 316 19.37 0.04 -2.36
N ASN A 317 18.93 -1.15 -2.75
CA ASN A 317 19.27 -2.42 -2.11
C ASN A 317 20.34 -3.18 -2.92
N TRP A 318 20.89 -4.25 -2.33
CA TRP A 318 21.93 -5.07 -2.96
C TRP A 318 21.50 -6.53 -3.03
N ASN A 319 21.47 -7.08 -4.23
CA ASN A 319 21.16 -8.48 -4.55
C ASN A 319 19.83 -8.99 -3.95
N ASN A 320 18.77 -8.17 -3.93
CA ASN A 320 17.44 -8.58 -3.50
C ASN A 320 16.56 -8.94 -4.72
N LEU A 321 16.83 -10.11 -5.32
CA LEU A 321 16.21 -10.54 -6.58
C LEU A 321 14.67 -10.67 -6.49
N HIS A 322 14.14 -11.00 -5.31
CA HIS A 322 12.69 -11.06 -5.09
C HIS A 322 11.99 -9.74 -5.42
N GLY A 323 12.64 -8.59 -5.21
CA GLY A 323 12.09 -7.28 -5.56
C GLY A 323 11.89 -7.13 -7.08
N ILE A 324 12.77 -7.72 -7.89
CA ILE A 324 12.73 -7.65 -9.34
C ILE A 324 11.57 -8.50 -9.87
N TYR A 325 11.50 -9.78 -9.48
CA TYR A 325 10.43 -10.69 -9.91
C TYR A 325 9.04 -10.23 -9.46
N ASN A 326 8.93 -9.61 -8.28
CA ASN A 326 7.68 -9.02 -7.83
C ASN A 326 7.27 -7.80 -8.63
N THR A 327 8.24 -6.93 -8.97
CA THR A 327 7.97 -5.75 -9.80
C THR A 327 7.43 -6.18 -11.16
N HIS A 328 8.06 -7.20 -11.76
CA HIS A 328 7.62 -7.79 -13.02
C HIS A 328 6.20 -8.39 -12.90
N LEU A 329 5.93 -9.20 -11.88
CA LEU A 329 4.61 -9.79 -11.66
C LEU A 329 3.52 -8.71 -11.49
N LEU A 330 3.76 -7.69 -10.67
CA LEU A 330 2.80 -6.60 -10.43
C LEU A 330 2.60 -5.75 -11.69
N HIS A 331 3.65 -5.53 -12.48
CA HIS A 331 3.53 -4.86 -13.78
C HIS A 331 2.51 -5.55 -14.67
N TYR A 332 2.61 -6.87 -14.81
CA TYR A 332 1.67 -7.62 -15.64
C TYR A 332 0.25 -7.68 -15.07
N TYR A 333 0.09 -7.66 -13.74
CA TYR A 333 -1.24 -7.46 -13.14
C TYR A 333 -1.81 -6.07 -13.46
N ALA A 334 -0.99 -5.01 -13.43
CA ALA A 334 -1.40 -3.65 -13.79
C ALA A 334 -1.83 -3.54 -15.26
N GLN A 335 -1.23 -4.32 -16.16
CA GLN A 335 -1.61 -4.39 -17.57
C GLN A 335 -2.81 -5.31 -17.85
N ALA A 336 -3.10 -6.28 -16.97
CA ALA A 336 -4.15 -7.27 -17.21
C ALA A 336 -5.57 -6.68 -17.17
N ASP A 337 -5.82 -5.68 -16.31
CA ASP A 337 -7.11 -4.97 -16.22
C ASP A 337 -6.92 -3.57 -15.63
N GLN A 338 -7.36 -2.52 -16.34
CA GLN A 338 -7.18 -1.12 -15.93
C GLN A 338 -7.86 -0.77 -14.60
N ARG A 339 -8.86 -1.55 -14.17
CA ARG A 339 -9.55 -1.32 -12.89
C ARG A 339 -8.61 -1.57 -11.70
N PHE A 340 -7.61 -2.44 -11.84
CA PHE A 340 -6.65 -2.74 -10.78
C PHE A 340 -5.80 -1.53 -10.38
N PRO A 341 -5.03 -0.86 -11.28
CA PRO A 341 -4.25 0.32 -10.89
C PRO A 341 -5.14 1.48 -10.42
N MET A 342 -6.35 1.66 -10.97
CA MET A 342 -7.31 2.67 -10.48
C MET A 342 -7.70 2.43 -9.03
N LEU A 343 -8.10 1.19 -8.70
CA LEU A 343 -8.46 0.79 -7.34
C LEU A 343 -7.26 0.87 -6.39
N TYR A 344 -6.09 0.42 -6.84
CA TYR A 344 -4.88 0.47 -6.03
C TYR A 344 -4.55 1.89 -5.60
N MET A 345 -4.58 2.85 -6.53
CA MET A 345 -4.21 4.24 -6.21
C MET A 345 -5.09 4.84 -5.11
N ILE A 346 -6.41 4.64 -5.19
CA ILE A 346 -7.34 5.21 -4.19
C ILE A 346 -7.25 4.47 -2.85
N ILE A 347 -7.13 3.13 -2.86
CA ILE A 347 -6.98 2.33 -1.63
C ILE A 347 -5.64 2.63 -0.95
N HIS A 348 -4.57 2.75 -1.73
CA HIS A 348 -3.24 3.08 -1.24
C HIS A 348 -3.22 4.47 -0.60
N HIS A 349 -3.78 5.48 -1.28
CA HIS A 349 -3.87 6.83 -0.73
C HIS A 349 -4.69 6.85 0.57
N TRP A 350 -5.88 6.24 0.57
CA TRP A 350 -6.70 6.09 1.78
C TRP A 350 -5.94 5.43 2.94
N ALA A 351 -5.22 4.35 2.67
CA ALA A 351 -4.46 3.64 3.69
C ALA A 351 -3.28 4.46 4.23
N CYS A 352 -2.63 5.26 3.37
CA CYS A 352 -1.57 6.20 3.77
C CYS A 352 -2.12 7.33 4.65
N GLU A 353 -3.21 7.99 4.25
CA GLU A 353 -3.82 9.10 5.01
C GLU A 353 -4.30 8.64 6.39
N LEU A 354 -4.85 7.43 6.50
CA LEU A 354 -5.26 6.87 7.79
C LEU A 354 -4.11 6.23 8.58
N GLY A 355 -2.88 6.25 8.07
CA GLY A 355 -1.70 5.71 8.75
C GLY A 355 -1.67 4.19 8.88
N VAL A 356 -2.43 3.46 8.05
CA VAL A 356 -2.47 1.98 7.99
C VAL A 356 -1.67 1.41 6.81
N CYS A 357 -0.96 2.26 6.08
CA CYS A 357 0.08 1.90 5.10
C CYS A 357 1.46 2.37 5.57
N ASP A 358 1.91 1.86 6.72
CA ASP A 358 3.22 2.19 7.29
C ASP A 358 3.86 0.98 7.99
N SER A 359 4.71 0.26 7.25
CA SER A 359 5.40 -0.91 7.78
C SER A 359 6.39 -0.60 8.90
N LEU A 360 6.95 0.60 8.95
CA LEU A 360 7.90 1.02 10.00
C LEU A 360 7.18 1.22 11.34
N ASN A 361 5.93 1.68 11.30
CA ASN A 361 5.08 1.84 12.48
C ASN A 361 4.17 0.61 12.76
N GLY A 362 4.43 -0.52 12.10
CA GLY A 362 3.79 -1.80 12.39
C GLY A 362 2.42 -2.01 11.72
N TYR A 363 2.20 -1.37 10.58
CA TYR A 363 1.07 -1.61 9.68
C TYR A 363 1.52 -2.26 8.37
N LEU A 364 0.65 -2.37 7.37
CA LEU A 364 0.98 -3.02 6.11
C LEU A 364 1.89 -2.14 5.24
N SER A 365 2.73 -2.78 4.42
CA SER A 365 3.47 -2.10 3.36
C SER A 365 2.58 -1.85 2.14
N SER A 366 2.96 -0.91 1.28
CA SER A 366 2.29 -0.66 -0.01
C SER A 366 2.19 -1.94 -0.86
N TYR A 367 3.25 -2.76 -0.86
CA TYR A 367 3.26 -4.06 -1.54
C TYR A 367 2.21 -5.03 -0.97
N SER A 368 2.06 -5.09 0.37
CA SER A 368 1.03 -5.93 0.98
C SER A 368 -0.39 -5.47 0.58
N TRP A 369 -0.63 -4.16 0.49
CA TRP A 369 -1.91 -3.62 -0.02
C TRP A 369 -2.16 -4.01 -1.49
N ALA A 370 -1.13 -3.99 -2.34
CA ALA A 370 -1.24 -4.47 -3.72
C ALA A 370 -1.66 -5.95 -3.77
N LEU A 371 -1.04 -6.81 -2.95
CA LEU A 371 -1.39 -8.24 -2.88
C LEU A 371 -2.81 -8.48 -2.36
N LEU A 372 -3.26 -7.72 -1.35
CA LEU A 372 -4.66 -7.76 -0.90
C LEU A 372 -5.61 -7.46 -2.07
N LEU A 373 -5.35 -6.40 -2.82
CA LEU A 373 -6.22 -6.03 -3.92
C LEU A 373 -6.19 -7.07 -5.05
N ILE A 374 -5.01 -7.58 -5.42
CA ILE A 374 -4.91 -8.64 -6.45
C ILE A 374 -5.71 -9.87 -6.03
N HIS A 375 -5.55 -10.35 -4.80
CA HIS A 375 -6.29 -11.49 -4.29
C HIS A 375 -7.80 -11.25 -4.28
N PHE A 376 -8.26 -10.07 -3.83
CA PHE A 376 -9.67 -9.70 -3.91
C PHE A 376 -10.19 -9.77 -5.36
N LEU A 377 -9.43 -9.24 -6.32
CA LEU A 377 -9.79 -9.28 -7.74
C LEU A 377 -9.70 -10.68 -8.36
N GLN A 378 -8.95 -11.62 -7.75
CA GLN A 378 -8.84 -13.02 -8.19
C GLN A 378 -9.95 -13.92 -7.66
N CYS A 379 -10.44 -13.72 -6.44
CA CYS A 379 -11.43 -14.62 -5.85
C CYS A 379 -12.47 -13.97 -4.93
N GLY A 380 -12.31 -12.70 -4.59
CA GLY A 380 -13.18 -11.95 -3.69
C GLY A 380 -14.39 -11.27 -4.36
N THR A 381 -14.46 -11.26 -5.68
CA THR A 381 -15.54 -10.60 -6.46
C THR A 381 -16.84 -11.41 -6.57
N ARG A 382 -16.94 -12.55 -5.88
CA ARG A 382 -18.11 -13.44 -5.96
C ARG A 382 -19.41 -12.73 -5.58
N PRO A 383 -20.54 -13.03 -6.24
CA PRO A 383 -20.75 -14.11 -7.22
C PRO A 383 -20.28 -13.78 -8.65
N HIS A 384 -19.71 -12.59 -8.89
CA HIS A 384 -19.21 -12.23 -10.21
C HIS A 384 -17.91 -12.98 -10.55
N PRO A 385 -17.60 -13.16 -11.85
CA PRO A 385 -16.33 -13.72 -12.28
C PRO A 385 -15.12 -12.94 -11.72
N PRO A 386 -13.93 -13.55 -11.67
CA PRO A 386 -12.72 -12.83 -11.27
C PRO A 386 -12.41 -11.68 -12.24
N VAL A 387 -11.90 -10.58 -11.69
CA VAL A 387 -11.38 -9.46 -12.48
C VAL A 387 -9.98 -9.79 -12.99
N LEU A 388 -9.11 -10.28 -12.10
CA LEU A 388 -7.75 -10.67 -12.43
C LEU A 388 -7.59 -12.20 -12.47
N PRO A 389 -6.78 -12.72 -13.40
CA PRO A 389 -6.41 -14.13 -13.43
C PRO A 389 -5.38 -14.47 -12.34
N CYS A 390 -4.99 -15.74 -12.23
CA CYS A 390 -3.78 -16.13 -11.52
C CYS A 390 -2.61 -16.26 -12.51
N LEU A 391 -1.79 -15.22 -12.63
CA LEU A 391 -0.74 -15.14 -13.65
C LEU A 391 0.31 -16.24 -13.51
N GLN A 392 0.74 -16.55 -12.29
CA GLN A 392 1.74 -17.61 -12.04
C GLN A 392 1.21 -19.01 -12.36
N LEU A 393 -0.11 -19.25 -12.30
CA LEU A 393 -0.69 -20.53 -12.72
C LEU A 393 -0.84 -20.62 -14.24
N MET A 394 -1.18 -19.50 -14.90
CA MET A 394 -1.45 -19.45 -16.34
C MET A 394 -0.19 -19.34 -17.19
N TYR A 395 0.85 -18.66 -16.71
CA TYR A 395 2.10 -18.38 -17.45
C TYR A 395 3.31 -18.78 -16.60
N GLN A 396 3.37 -20.04 -16.19
CA GLN A 396 4.38 -20.55 -15.25
C GLN A 396 5.82 -20.25 -15.69
N SER A 397 6.13 -20.37 -16.98
CA SER A 397 7.46 -20.07 -17.52
C SER A 397 7.84 -18.59 -17.38
N LYS A 398 6.88 -17.68 -17.62
CA LYS A 398 7.11 -16.21 -17.61
C LYS A 398 7.18 -15.61 -16.20
N PHE A 399 6.64 -16.31 -15.21
CA PHE A 399 6.63 -15.88 -13.81
C PHE A 399 7.30 -16.90 -12.90
N SER A 400 8.26 -17.65 -13.45
CA SER A 400 9.14 -18.53 -12.67
C SER A 400 10.26 -17.69 -12.05
N SER A 401 10.62 -18.00 -10.80
CA SER A 401 11.83 -17.44 -10.17
C SER A 401 13.13 -17.97 -10.78
N GLU A 402 13.05 -18.98 -11.65
CA GLU A 402 14.19 -19.55 -12.38
C GLU A 402 14.47 -18.82 -13.70
N GLN A 403 13.58 -17.92 -14.13
CA GLN A 403 13.79 -17.14 -15.34
C GLN A 403 14.98 -16.19 -15.15
N ALA A 404 15.89 -16.14 -16.12
CA ALA A 404 17.03 -15.22 -16.06
C ALA A 404 16.55 -13.76 -16.02
N LEU A 405 17.25 -12.93 -15.24
CA LEU A 405 16.89 -11.52 -15.06
C LEU A 405 16.92 -10.73 -16.37
N GLU A 406 17.81 -11.10 -17.29
CA GLU A 406 17.98 -10.50 -18.61
C GLU A 406 16.76 -10.75 -19.52
N ASP A 407 16.06 -11.87 -19.31
CA ASP A 407 14.87 -12.27 -20.07
C ASP A 407 13.58 -11.61 -19.55
N LEU A 408 13.67 -10.84 -18.46
CA LEU A 408 12.50 -10.14 -17.91
C LEU A 408 12.11 -8.96 -18.80
N VAL A 409 11.16 -9.21 -19.69
CA VAL A 409 10.58 -8.19 -20.58
C VAL A 409 9.34 -7.54 -19.94
N PHE A 410 9.31 -6.21 -19.92
CA PHE A 410 8.16 -5.39 -19.51
C PHE A 410 7.41 -4.88 -20.75
N PHE A 411 6.18 -4.38 -20.54
CA PHE A 411 5.33 -3.77 -21.58
C PHE A 411 5.03 -4.63 -22.82
N GLN A 412 5.27 -5.94 -22.76
CA GLN A 412 4.87 -6.89 -23.78
C GLN A 412 3.47 -7.43 -23.47
N ALA A 413 2.62 -7.61 -24.47
CA ALA A 413 1.32 -8.23 -24.27
C ALA A 413 1.47 -9.71 -23.85
N LEU A 414 0.65 -10.16 -22.90
CA LEU A 414 0.56 -11.59 -22.55
C LEU A 414 -0.09 -12.38 -23.67
N GLN A 415 0.42 -13.58 -23.93
CA GLN A 415 -0.10 -14.51 -24.92
C GLN A 415 -0.37 -15.87 -24.27
N PRO A 416 -1.63 -16.36 -24.25
CA PRO A 416 -2.83 -15.74 -24.83
C PRO A 416 -3.24 -14.44 -24.10
N ALA A 417 -3.91 -13.54 -24.81
CA ALA A 417 -4.40 -12.29 -24.23
C ALA A 417 -5.48 -12.55 -23.17
N ILE A 418 -5.43 -11.80 -22.08
CA ILE A 418 -6.37 -11.92 -20.96
C ILE A 418 -7.46 -10.88 -21.11
N LYS A 419 -8.73 -11.29 -21.03
CA LYS A 419 -9.86 -10.38 -20.99
C LYS A 419 -10.78 -10.75 -19.84
N SER A 420 -11.01 -9.82 -18.92
CA SER A 420 -11.95 -10.03 -17.83
C SER A 420 -13.39 -10.13 -18.35
N THR A 421 -14.11 -11.15 -17.89
CA THR A 421 -15.56 -11.29 -18.10
C THR A 421 -16.37 -10.60 -17.00
N ASN A 422 -15.72 -10.15 -15.92
CA ASN A 422 -16.34 -9.37 -14.87
C ASN A 422 -16.81 -8.01 -15.41
N ARG A 423 -18.03 -7.60 -15.02
CA ARG A 423 -18.68 -6.35 -15.47
C ARG A 423 -18.90 -5.32 -14.36
N GLN A 424 -18.40 -5.59 -13.15
CA GLN A 424 -18.48 -4.64 -12.04
C GLN A 424 -17.66 -3.40 -12.35
N SER A 425 -18.24 -2.24 -12.04
CA SER A 425 -17.59 -0.94 -12.09
C SER A 425 -16.50 -0.81 -11.03
N VAL A 426 -15.60 0.16 -11.20
CA VAL A 426 -14.58 0.47 -10.18
C VAL A 426 -15.21 0.91 -8.85
N GLY A 427 -16.37 1.59 -8.87
CA GLY A 427 -17.07 1.99 -7.65
C GLY A 427 -17.60 0.78 -6.86
N GLU A 428 -18.22 -0.17 -7.56
CA GLU A 428 -18.68 -1.43 -6.95
C GLU A 428 -17.52 -2.26 -6.42
N LEU A 429 -16.44 -2.39 -7.19
CA LEU A 429 -15.25 -3.13 -6.76
C LEU A 429 -14.58 -2.50 -5.53
N LEU A 430 -14.53 -1.17 -5.45
CA LEU A 430 -13.99 -0.46 -4.28
C LEU A 430 -14.80 -0.76 -3.02
N MET A 431 -16.13 -0.64 -3.08
CA MET A 431 -17.00 -0.97 -1.95
C MET A 431 -16.87 -2.45 -1.55
N ASN A 432 -16.85 -3.33 -2.54
CA ASN A 432 -16.74 -4.77 -2.32
C ASN A 432 -15.37 -5.18 -1.75
N PHE A 433 -14.29 -4.47 -2.09
CA PHE A 433 -12.98 -4.69 -1.47
C PHE A 433 -13.02 -4.45 0.04
N PHE A 434 -13.58 -3.31 0.46
CA PHE A 434 -13.72 -2.97 1.88
C PHE A 434 -14.67 -3.92 2.61
N TYR A 435 -15.78 -4.29 1.99
CA TYR A 435 -16.70 -5.29 2.53
C TYR A 435 -16.00 -6.65 2.71
N TYR A 436 -15.35 -7.13 1.65
CA TYR A 436 -14.67 -8.42 1.62
C TYR A 436 -13.65 -8.54 2.74
N TYR A 437 -12.74 -7.57 2.87
CA TYR A 437 -11.75 -7.61 3.94
C TYR A 437 -12.27 -7.19 5.32
N GLY A 438 -13.35 -6.41 5.39
CA GLY A 438 -14.06 -6.16 6.65
C GLY A 438 -14.65 -7.44 7.25
N SER A 439 -15.03 -8.40 6.42
CA SER A 439 -15.63 -9.68 6.81
C SER A 439 -14.73 -10.91 6.60
N PHE A 440 -13.50 -10.72 6.11
CA PHE A 440 -12.58 -11.83 5.82
C PHE A 440 -12.13 -12.54 7.10
N ASP A 441 -12.16 -13.88 7.09
CA ASP A 441 -11.73 -14.69 8.23
C ASP A 441 -10.20 -14.79 8.32
N PHE A 442 -9.56 -13.69 8.71
CA PHE A 442 -8.12 -13.64 8.96
C PHE A 442 -7.66 -14.62 10.04
N SER A 443 -8.56 -15.14 10.89
CA SER A 443 -8.16 -16.05 11.97
C SER A 443 -7.80 -17.44 11.43
N ARG A 444 -8.46 -17.87 10.35
CA ARG A 444 -8.33 -19.21 9.77
C ARG A 444 -7.72 -19.20 8.38
N LEU A 445 -7.80 -18.09 7.66
CA LEU A 445 -7.38 -18.01 6.27
C LEU A 445 -6.16 -17.12 6.10
N MET A 446 -5.30 -17.52 5.16
CA MET A 446 -4.23 -16.72 4.59
C MET A 446 -4.54 -16.39 3.13
N ILE A 447 -3.91 -15.34 2.65
CA ILE A 447 -4.15 -14.76 1.32
C ILE A 447 -3.03 -15.22 0.39
N SER A 448 -3.36 -15.89 -0.72
CA SER A 448 -2.38 -16.34 -1.72
C SER A 448 -2.73 -15.80 -3.11
N VAL A 449 -1.89 -14.88 -3.60
CA VAL A 449 -1.97 -14.40 -4.99
C VAL A 449 -1.49 -15.45 -5.97
N ARG A 450 -0.46 -16.23 -5.58
CA ARG A 450 0.12 -17.32 -6.38
C ARG A 450 -0.87 -18.44 -6.67
N LEU A 451 -1.83 -18.69 -5.78
CA LEU A 451 -2.89 -19.68 -5.97
C LEU A 451 -4.26 -19.05 -6.23
N GLY A 452 -4.33 -17.72 -6.35
CA GLY A 452 -5.58 -16.99 -6.60
C GLY A 452 -6.71 -17.33 -5.62
N SER A 453 -6.38 -17.60 -4.36
CA SER A 453 -7.34 -18.13 -3.39
C SER A 453 -6.96 -17.84 -1.94
N ALA A 454 -7.97 -17.93 -1.07
CA ALA A 454 -7.78 -17.97 0.37
C ALA A 454 -7.52 -19.41 0.82
N LEU A 455 -6.45 -19.61 1.60
CA LEU A 455 -5.96 -20.93 2.01
C LEU A 455 -6.01 -21.06 3.53
N PRO A 456 -6.02 -22.29 4.08
CA PRO A 456 -5.82 -22.49 5.51
C PRO A 456 -4.52 -21.83 5.99
N LYS A 457 -4.62 -21.07 7.07
CA LYS A 457 -3.51 -20.27 7.60
C LYS A 457 -2.44 -21.14 8.24
N VAL A 458 -1.19 -20.96 7.77
CA VAL A 458 -0.03 -21.75 8.23
C VAL A 458 0.44 -21.32 9.63
N ASP A 459 0.41 -20.03 9.94
CA ASP A 459 0.77 -19.49 11.25
C ASP A 459 -0.47 -18.88 11.96
N PRO A 460 -1.09 -19.59 12.91
CA PRO A 460 -2.25 -19.10 13.65
C PRO A 460 -1.95 -17.90 14.57
N ALA A 461 -0.67 -17.64 14.90
CA ALA A 461 -0.29 -16.57 15.82
C ALA A 461 -0.22 -15.20 15.14
N ALA A 462 0.15 -15.15 13.85
CA ALA A 462 0.10 -13.93 13.07
C ALA A 462 -1.35 -13.42 12.99
N PRO A 463 -1.67 -12.12 13.18
CA PRO A 463 -3.04 -11.63 13.02
C PRO A 463 -3.52 -11.73 11.57
N ILE A 464 -2.65 -11.41 10.62
CA ILE A 464 -2.88 -11.44 9.17
C ILE A 464 -1.72 -12.20 8.50
N TYR A 465 -2.04 -12.98 7.46
CA TYR A 465 -1.04 -13.70 6.68
C TYR A 465 -1.30 -13.51 5.19
N ILE A 466 -0.36 -12.85 4.52
CA ILE A 466 -0.35 -12.64 3.07
C ILE A 466 0.88 -13.38 2.55
N GLU A 467 0.66 -14.47 1.81
CA GLU A 467 1.73 -15.28 1.21
C GLU A 467 2.43 -14.46 0.13
N GLU A 468 3.74 -14.35 0.26
CA GLU A 468 4.61 -13.78 -0.78
C GLU A 468 4.66 -14.74 -1.99
N PRO A 469 4.46 -14.27 -3.23
CA PRO A 469 4.21 -15.16 -4.37
C PRO A 469 5.38 -16.06 -4.83
N TYR A 470 6.61 -15.81 -4.36
CA TYR A 470 7.82 -16.56 -4.74
C TYR A 470 8.43 -17.31 -3.55
N ASP A 471 8.69 -16.64 -2.43
CA ASP A 471 9.36 -17.19 -1.24
C ASP A 471 8.38 -17.74 -0.17
N ARG A 472 7.07 -17.54 -0.37
CA ARG A 472 5.96 -18.01 0.50
C ARG A 472 5.99 -17.46 1.92
N MET A 473 6.77 -16.44 2.17
CA MET A 473 6.86 -15.79 3.46
C MET A 473 5.65 -14.88 3.70
N ASN A 474 5.28 -14.65 4.96
CA ASN A 474 4.27 -13.63 5.26
C ASN A 474 4.79 -12.21 4.92
N THR A 475 4.13 -11.48 4.03
CA THR A 475 4.47 -10.07 3.73
C THR A 475 3.95 -9.10 4.80
N ALA A 476 2.93 -9.52 5.56
CA ALA A 476 2.23 -8.72 6.58
C ALA A 476 2.85 -8.82 7.99
N ARG A 477 4.12 -9.24 8.11
CA ARG A 477 4.81 -9.45 9.40
C ARG A 477 4.89 -8.20 10.28
N SER A 478 4.87 -7.02 9.67
CA SER A 478 4.85 -5.74 10.39
C SER A 478 3.54 -5.56 11.18
N LEU A 479 2.41 -6.05 10.65
CA LEU A 479 1.10 -6.02 11.31
C LEU A 479 0.92 -7.24 12.25
N ASN A 480 1.86 -7.42 13.17
CA ASN A 480 1.87 -8.51 14.14
C ASN A 480 1.11 -8.19 15.44
N HIS A 481 0.85 -6.91 15.71
CA HIS A 481 0.25 -6.48 16.96
C HIS A 481 -1.27 -6.49 16.86
N GLU A 482 -1.93 -7.26 17.73
CA GLU A 482 -3.38 -7.48 17.71
C GLU A 482 -4.21 -6.18 17.71
N ILE A 483 -3.80 -5.15 18.49
CA ILE A 483 -4.50 -3.85 18.48
C ILE A 483 -4.41 -3.16 17.12
N ARG A 484 -3.22 -3.14 16.48
CA ARG A 484 -3.05 -2.51 15.17
C ARG A 484 -3.86 -3.27 14.11
N PHE A 485 -3.91 -4.59 14.21
CA PHE A 485 -4.75 -5.41 13.34
C PHE A 485 -6.24 -5.08 13.50
N LEU A 486 -6.71 -4.90 14.74
CA LEU A 486 -8.08 -4.50 15.01
C LEU A 486 -8.38 -3.09 14.46
N VAL A 487 -7.44 -2.14 14.57
CA VAL A 487 -7.55 -0.79 13.98
C VAL A 487 -7.68 -0.90 12.46
N PHE A 488 -6.76 -1.64 11.82
CA PHE A 488 -6.79 -1.91 10.39
C PHE A 488 -8.14 -2.48 9.93
N ARG A 489 -8.69 -3.46 10.66
CA ARG A 489 -9.97 -4.07 10.31
C ARG A 489 -11.16 -3.14 10.53
N ASP A 490 -11.13 -2.34 11.60
CA ASP A 490 -12.16 -1.35 11.86
C ASP A 490 -12.23 -0.31 10.74
N TYR A 491 -11.07 0.17 10.26
CA TYR A 491 -11.01 1.16 9.19
C TYR A 491 -11.57 0.62 7.88
N LEU A 492 -11.30 -0.65 7.54
CA LEU A 492 -11.91 -1.31 6.39
C LEU A 492 -13.45 -1.33 6.50
N ARG A 493 -13.99 -1.66 7.69
CA ARG A 493 -15.44 -1.70 7.94
C ARG A 493 -16.07 -0.31 7.85
N LYS A 494 -15.43 0.71 8.46
CA LYS A 494 -15.89 2.11 8.39
C LYS A 494 -15.87 2.63 6.96
N ALA A 495 -14.81 2.38 6.21
CA ALA A 495 -14.73 2.76 4.80
C ALA A 495 -15.88 2.15 3.98
N TYR A 496 -16.19 0.86 4.17
CA TYR A 496 -17.35 0.23 3.54
C TYR A 496 -18.67 0.91 3.92
N LEU A 497 -18.93 1.13 5.22
CA LEU A 497 -20.17 1.73 5.70
C LEU A 497 -20.36 3.17 5.17
N ASN A 498 -19.30 3.96 5.16
CA ASN A 498 -19.32 5.35 4.69
C ASN A 498 -19.57 5.42 3.18
N LEU A 499 -18.87 4.60 2.40
CA LEU A 499 -19.07 4.52 0.94
C LEU A 499 -20.47 4.02 0.59
N ARG A 500 -20.97 3.00 1.30
CA ARG A 500 -22.32 2.46 1.08
C ARG A 500 -23.40 3.51 1.29
N THR A 501 -23.19 4.41 2.27
CA THR A 501 -24.18 5.42 2.66
C THR A 501 -24.11 6.66 1.78
N SER A 502 -22.91 7.17 1.52
CA SER A 502 -22.72 8.47 0.83
C SER A 502 -22.45 8.36 -0.67
N ARG A 503 -21.90 7.23 -1.14
CA ARG A 503 -21.35 7.05 -2.49
C ARG A 503 -20.36 8.15 -2.92
N ASN A 504 -19.57 8.67 -1.99
CA ASN A 504 -18.56 9.70 -2.25
C ASN A 504 -17.20 9.26 -1.71
N LEU A 505 -16.11 9.54 -2.45
CA LEU A 505 -14.76 9.15 -2.03
C LEU A 505 -14.35 9.80 -0.71
N SER A 506 -14.62 11.08 -0.50
CA SER A 506 -14.22 11.80 0.72
C SER A 506 -14.78 11.16 1.99
N SER A 507 -15.91 10.47 1.90
CA SER A 507 -16.52 9.80 3.05
C SER A 507 -15.65 8.66 3.63
N MET A 508 -14.78 8.03 2.82
CA MET A 508 -13.97 6.91 3.29
C MET A 508 -12.90 7.33 4.32
N TYR A 509 -12.59 8.64 4.37
CA TYR A 509 -11.66 9.24 5.32
C TYR A 509 -12.33 9.64 6.64
N CYS A 510 -13.67 9.64 6.70
CA CYS A 510 -14.41 10.02 7.90
C CYS A 510 -14.31 8.94 8.98
N MET A 511 -13.53 9.25 9.99
CA MET A 511 -13.33 8.44 11.19
C MET A 511 -14.34 8.86 12.24
N VAL A 512 -15.62 8.54 12.01
CA VAL A 512 -16.71 8.82 12.97
C VAL A 512 -16.45 8.07 14.27
#